data_AF-A0A6I4TVR8-F1
#
_entry.id   AF-A0A6I4TVR8-F1
#
_cell.length_a   1.000
_cell.length_b   1.000
_cell.length_c   1.000
_cell.angle_alpha   90.00
_cell.angle_beta   90.00
_cell.angle_gamma   90.00
#
_symmetry.space_group_name_H-M   'P 1'
#
loop_
_entity.id
_entity.type
_entity.pdbx_description
1 polymer ?
#
loop_
_entity_poly.entity_id
_entity_poly.type
_entity_poly.pdbx_seq_one_letter_code
_entity_poly.pdbx_strand_id
1 'polypeptide(L)'
;MSKARVAVMLSGSGTTMASLLYASRLPDCPFEIVLVLSNKPDAPGLAIAAAEGIATFAHSHKGLAREDHDAIMHEQIAAAGADYVALCGYMRVLSAQFVARWDGRMLNTHPALLPKYKGLDTHNRAIAAGDSHGGCSVHLVTPELDDGPVLGQIAVAILPGDTGDTLARRVLFAEYQLYPSVLARYVGREMDPDWIIAKVGELALALPETQPRESHGAAGWRVGGEKSGKFFAYVSVNHHGEDAVSLLVKTGGLDEMNALIEAEPDLYYRPAYYGASGWIALRLDRPGVDWAHVSEWLQRSWRAVAPKRLTRMLDIADSF
;
A
#
# COMPACT_ATOMS: atom_id res chain seq x y z
N MET A 1 -2.43 -16.82 6.17
CA MET A 1 -2.63 -15.96 4.99
C MET A 1 -1.44 -16.12 4.07
N SER A 2 -1.62 -15.99 2.75
CA SER A 2 -0.50 -15.97 1.81
C SER A 2 0.32 -14.70 2.02
N LYS A 3 1.65 -14.82 2.06
CA LYS A 3 2.55 -13.66 2.13
C LYS A 3 2.56 -12.95 0.78
N ALA A 4 2.68 -11.62 0.80
CA ALA A 4 2.93 -10.84 -0.39
C ALA A 4 4.29 -11.21 -0.98
N ARG A 5 4.35 -11.45 -2.29
CA ARG A 5 5.56 -11.87 -2.99
C ARG A 5 6.34 -10.64 -3.44
N VAL A 6 7.55 -10.45 -2.91
CA VAL A 6 8.37 -9.26 -3.18
C VAL A 6 9.57 -9.62 -4.04
N ALA A 7 9.75 -8.89 -5.15
CA ALA A 7 11.01 -8.87 -5.88
C ALA A 7 11.87 -7.70 -5.41
N VAL A 8 13.16 -7.94 -5.12
CA VAL A 8 14.10 -6.90 -4.69
C VAL A 8 15.07 -6.57 -5.81
N MET A 9 15.27 -5.29 -6.11
CA MET A 9 16.26 -4.82 -7.08
C MET A 9 17.42 -4.10 -6.37
N LEU A 10 18.66 -4.43 -6.74
CA LEU A 10 19.86 -3.83 -6.14
C LEU A 10 20.99 -3.59 -7.16
N SER A 11 21.97 -2.75 -6.81
CA SER A 11 23.18 -2.51 -7.62
C SER A 11 24.50 -2.65 -6.86
N GLY A 12 24.46 -3.03 -5.58
CA GLY A 12 25.61 -2.92 -4.68
C GLY A 12 25.73 -4.03 -3.64
N SER A 13 26.17 -3.67 -2.44
CA SER A 13 26.48 -4.60 -1.34
C SER A 13 25.30 -5.47 -0.90
N GLY A 14 24.07 -5.00 -1.10
CA GLY A 14 22.85 -5.73 -0.74
C GLY A 14 22.51 -5.72 0.74
N THR A 15 23.10 -4.83 1.54
CA THR A 15 22.84 -4.81 3.00
C THR A 15 21.41 -4.35 3.34
N THR A 16 20.84 -3.40 2.60
CA THR A 16 19.41 -3.04 2.70
C THR A 16 18.50 -4.17 2.23
N MET A 17 18.91 -4.96 1.22
CA MET A 17 18.17 -6.16 0.84
C MET A 17 18.20 -7.21 1.96
N ALA A 18 19.36 -7.39 2.61
CA ALA A 18 19.52 -8.33 3.71
C ALA A 18 18.60 -7.98 4.90
N SER A 19 18.38 -6.69 5.21
CA SER A 19 17.43 -6.32 6.27
C SER A 19 15.99 -6.72 5.93
N LEU A 20 15.56 -6.54 4.67
CA LEU A 20 14.25 -7.05 4.21
C LEU A 20 14.19 -8.58 4.26
N LEU A 21 15.28 -9.25 3.87
CA LEU A 21 15.38 -10.71 3.87
C LEU A 21 15.18 -11.27 5.27
N TYR A 22 15.94 -10.82 6.25
CA TYR A 22 15.82 -11.33 7.61
C TYR A 22 14.46 -10.98 8.24
N ALA A 23 13.90 -9.82 7.94
CA ALA A 23 12.53 -9.49 8.35
C ALA A 23 11.50 -10.45 7.74
N SER A 24 11.65 -10.83 6.47
CA SER A 24 10.74 -11.77 5.78
C SER A 24 10.68 -13.17 6.43
N ARG A 25 11.72 -13.54 7.19
CA ARG A 25 11.80 -14.82 7.92
C ARG A 25 11.09 -14.80 9.27
N LEU A 26 10.66 -13.64 9.76
CA LEU A 26 9.88 -13.57 10.98
C LEU A 26 8.49 -14.23 10.78
N PRO A 27 7.95 -14.94 11.79
CA PRO A 27 6.67 -15.66 11.67
C PRO A 27 5.53 -14.78 11.18
N ASP A 28 5.40 -13.57 11.73
CA ASP A 28 4.30 -12.65 11.44
C ASP A 28 4.59 -11.69 10.29
N CYS A 29 5.68 -11.89 9.55
CA CYS A 29 6.00 -11.03 8.42
C CYS A 29 5.00 -11.27 7.27
N PRO A 30 4.30 -10.23 6.78
CA PRO A 30 3.28 -10.38 5.75
C PRO A 30 3.85 -10.51 4.33
N PHE A 31 5.17 -10.57 4.17
CA PHE A 31 5.82 -10.74 2.87
C PHE A 31 6.93 -11.78 2.86
N GLU A 32 7.23 -12.26 1.68
CA GLU A 32 8.39 -13.09 1.37
C GLU A 32 9.16 -12.53 0.18
N ILE A 33 10.48 -12.75 0.14
CA ILE A 33 11.30 -12.36 -1.01
C ILE A 33 11.37 -13.54 -1.98
N VAL A 34 10.83 -13.35 -3.19
CA VAL A 34 10.75 -14.41 -4.21
C VAL A 34 11.87 -14.31 -5.25
N LEU A 35 12.47 -13.13 -5.42
CA LEU A 35 13.51 -12.89 -6.41
C LEU A 35 14.38 -11.70 -5.99
N VAL A 36 15.70 -11.82 -6.15
CA VAL A 36 16.63 -10.69 -6.06
C VAL A 36 17.29 -10.46 -7.41
N LEU A 37 17.13 -9.25 -7.96
CA LEU A 37 17.66 -8.88 -9.27
C LEU A 37 18.73 -7.80 -9.19
N SER A 38 19.68 -7.81 -10.12
CA SER A 38 20.62 -6.71 -10.29
C SER A 38 20.87 -6.32 -11.74
N ASN A 39 21.08 -5.02 -11.95
CA ASN A 39 21.62 -4.46 -13.18
C ASN A 39 23.15 -4.61 -13.28
N LYS A 40 23.81 -5.18 -12.26
CA LYS A 40 25.24 -5.48 -12.21
C LYS A 40 25.43 -6.97 -11.85
N PRO A 41 25.86 -7.82 -12.80
CA PRO A 41 26.04 -9.25 -12.54
C PRO A 41 27.00 -9.61 -11.41
N ASP A 42 27.93 -8.72 -11.08
CA ASP A 42 28.92 -8.85 -10.02
C ASP A 42 28.51 -8.19 -8.70
N ALA A 43 27.26 -7.72 -8.57
CA ALA A 43 26.78 -7.09 -7.33
C ALA A 43 26.90 -8.07 -6.14
N PRO A 44 27.64 -7.73 -5.06
CA PRO A 44 27.82 -8.63 -3.93
C PRO A 44 26.52 -9.08 -3.26
N GLY A 45 25.47 -8.25 -3.32
CA GLY A 45 24.14 -8.58 -2.78
C GLY A 45 23.50 -9.82 -3.40
N LEU A 46 23.84 -10.18 -4.64
CA LEU A 46 23.35 -11.40 -5.28
C LEU A 46 23.88 -12.65 -4.58
N ALA A 47 25.16 -12.65 -4.18
CA ALA A 47 25.76 -13.77 -3.47
C ALA A 47 25.11 -13.99 -2.10
N ILE A 48 24.75 -12.89 -1.40
CA ILE A 48 24.01 -12.94 -0.13
C ILE A 48 22.65 -13.61 -0.34
N ALA A 49 21.87 -13.16 -1.35
CA ALA A 49 20.55 -13.73 -1.63
C ALA A 49 20.61 -15.22 -2.00
N ALA A 50 21.59 -15.61 -2.83
CA ALA A 50 21.79 -16.99 -3.23
C ALA A 50 22.18 -17.90 -2.04
N ALA A 51 23.03 -17.40 -1.13
CA ALA A 51 23.41 -18.13 0.09
C ALA A 51 22.21 -18.39 1.01
N GLU A 52 21.23 -17.50 1.00
CA GLU A 52 19.97 -17.60 1.74
C GLU A 52 18.86 -18.36 0.98
N GLY A 53 19.21 -19.00 -0.14
CA GLY A 53 18.30 -19.83 -0.94
C GLY A 53 17.26 -19.07 -1.76
N ILE A 54 17.47 -17.77 -2.00
CA ILE A 54 16.56 -16.96 -2.81
C ILE A 54 17.00 -17.01 -4.27
N ALA A 55 16.02 -17.12 -5.18
CA ALA A 55 16.29 -17.02 -6.61
C ALA A 55 16.95 -15.68 -6.95
N THR A 56 17.96 -15.72 -7.81
CA THR A 56 18.66 -14.51 -8.25
C THR A 56 18.67 -14.39 -9.76
N PHE A 57 18.62 -13.16 -10.25
CA PHE A 57 18.80 -12.85 -11.67
C PHE A 57 19.70 -11.62 -11.82
N ALA A 58 20.53 -11.60 -12.85
CA ALA A 58 21.26 -10.38 -13.17
C ALA A 58 21.42 -10.19 -14.66
N HIS A 59 21.29 -8.94 -15.09
CA HIS A 59 21.53 -8.55 -16.46
C HIS A 59 22.20 -7.19 -16.50
N SER A 60 23.37 -7.12 -17.15
CA SER A 60 24.11 -5.87 -17.28
C SER A 60 23.30 -4.87 -18.11
N HIS A 61 23.13 -3.67 -17.57
CA HIS A 61 22.46 -2.59 -18.29
C HIS A 61 23.35 -1.86 -19.31
N LYS A 62 24.65 -2.21 -19.37
CA LYS A 62 25.63 -1.55 -20.26
C LYS A 62 25.33 -1.90 -21.71
N GLY A 63 25.29 -0.86 -22.56
CA GLY A 63 25.03 -1.02 -24.00
C GLY A 63 23.56 -1.21 -24.38
N LEU A 64 22.64 -1.16 -23.41
CA LEU A 64 21.20 -1.25 -23.65
C LEU A 64 20.51 0.09 -23.42
N ALA A 65 19.49 0.35 -24.23
CA ALA A 65 18.54 1.41 -23.91
C ALA A 65 17.88 1.12 -22.54
N ARG A 66 17.36 2.17 -21.91
CA ARG A 66 16.73 2.04 -20.60
C ARG A 66 15.52 1.12 -20.66
N GLU A 67 14.69 1.33 -21.66
CA GLU A 67 13.43 0.63 -21.89
C GLU A 67 13.67 -0.87 -22.19
N ASP A 68 14.71 -1.19 -22.97
CA ASP A 68 15.08 -2.58 -23.27
C ASP A 68 15.55 -3.33 -22.02
N HIS A 69 16.37 -2.67 -21.18
CA HIS A 69 16.83 -3.27 -19.93
C HIS A 69 15.67 -3.47 -18.95
N ASP A 70 14.81 -2.46 -18.79
CA ASP A 70 13.64 -2.52 -17.91
C ASP A 70 12.66 -3.62 -18.33
N ALA A 71 12.49 -3.87 -19.64
CA ALA A 71 11.66 -4.96 -20.15
C ALA A 71 12.18 -6.34 -19.71
N ILE A 72 13.50 -6.57 -19.83
CA ILE A 72 14.15 -7.81 -19.37
C ILE A 72 13.93 -8.01 -17.86
N MET A 73 14.13 -6.95 -17.08
CA MET A 73 13.95 -7.01 -15.63
C MET A 73 12.48 -7.30 -15.27
N HIS A 74 11.54 -6.66 -15.97
CA HIS A 74 10.11 -6.88 -15.76
C HIS A 74 9.69 -8.32 -16.04
N GLU A 75 10.15 -8.93 -17.13
CA GLU A 75 9.82 -10.32 -17.46
C GLU A 75 10.23 -11.28 -16.34
N GLN A 76 11.40 -11.08 -15.74
CA GLN A 76 11.86 -11.91 -14.63
C GLN A 76 11.03 -11.69 -13.36
N ILE A 77 10.69 -10.44 -13.04
CA ILE A 77 9.83 -10.13 -11.89
C ILE A 77 8.43 -10.74 -12.07
N ALA A 78 7.86 -10.65 -13.27
CA ALA A 78 6.55 -11.21 -13.59
C ALA A 78 6.57 -12.75 -13.57
N ALA A 79 7.59 -13.38 -14.15
CA ALA A 79 7.77 -14.84 -14.13
C ALA A 79 7.94 -15.40 -12.70
N ALA A 80 8.57 -14.62 -11.81
CA ALA A 80 8.66 -14.96 -10.39
C ALA A 80 7.35 -14.76 -9.60
N GLY A 81 6.29 -14.26 -10.24
CA GLY A 81 4.99 -14.02 -9.63
C GLY A 81 5.03 -12.99 -8.50
N ALA A 82 5.87 -11.95 -8.62
CA ALA A 82 5.95 -10.91 -7.61
C ALA A 82 4.72 -9.99 -7.64
N ASP A 83 4.19 -9.68 -6.47
CA ASP A 83 3.12 -8.71 -6.25
C ASP A 83 3.69 -7.28 -6.11
N TYR A 84 4.88 -7.17 -5.51
CA TYR A 84 5.55 -5.91 -5.18
C TYR A 84 7.02 -5.90 -5.60
N VAL A 85 7.56 -4.70 -5.85
CA VAL A 85 8.97 -4.44 -6.10
C VAL A 85 9.55 -3.54 -5.01
N ALA A 86 10.70 -3.94 -4.44
CA ALA A 86 11.45 -3.14 -3.48
C ALA A 86 12.82 -2.76 -4.06
N LEU A 87 13.12 -1.46 -4.12
CA LEU A 87 14.41 -0.95 -4.57
C LEU A 87 15.36 -0.80 -3.38
N CYS A 88 16.40 -1.63 -3.33
CA CYS A 88 17.42 -1.64 -2.28
C CYS A 88 18.75 -1.14 -2.85
N GLY A 89 18.86 0.19 -3.04
CA GLY A 89 20.05 0.80 -3.63
C GLY A 89 20.21 0.44 -5.11
N TYR A 90 19.12 0.48 -5.88
CA TYR A 90 19.15 0.31 -7.32
C TYR A 90 19.59 1.62 -8.01
N MET A 91 20.81 1.64 -8.53
CA MET A 91 21.49 2.84 -9.01
C MET A 91 21.30 3.06 -10.52
N ARG A 92 20.07 2.90 -11.02
CA ARG A 92 19.69 3.19 -12.41
C ARG A 92 18.30 3.81 -12.43
N VAL A 93 18.17 4.90 -13.16
CA VAL A 93 16.87 5.54 -13.40
C VAL A 93 15.98 4.60 -14.20
N LEU A 94 14.79 4.33 -13.69
CA LEU A 94 13.77 3.51 -14.35
C LEU A 94 12.98 4.33 -15.38
N SER A 95 12.50 3.68 -16.44
CA SER A 95 11.61 4.29 -17.41
C SER A 95 10.22 4.50 -16.81
N ALA A 96 9.50 5.54 -17.27
CA ALA A 96 8.12 5.79 -16.86
C ALA A 96 7.20 4.60 -17.15
N GLN A 97 7.45 3.87 -18.26
CA GLN A 97 6.68 2.69 -18.61
C GLN A 97 6.88 1.56 -17.60
N PHE A 98 8.10 1.33 -17.12
CA PHE A 98 8.37 0.32 -16.10
C PHE A 98 7.70 0.69 -14.77
N VAL A 99 7.82 1.95 -14.35
CA VAL A 99 7.20 2.44 -13.11
C VAL A 99 5.67 2.30 -13.18
N ALA A 100 5.04 2.68 -14.29
CA ALA A 100 3.59 2.59 -14.47
C ALA A 100 3.05 1.15 -14.35
N ARG A 101 3.81 0.12 -14.76
CA ARG A 101 3.40 -1.30 -14.58
C ARG A 101 3.31 -1.72 -13.12
N TRP A 102 4.09 -1.07 -12.26
CA TRP A 102 4.20 -1.34 -10.83
C TRP A 102 3.66 -0.18 -9.99
N ASP A 103 2.78 0.65 -10.56
CA ASP A 103 2.17 1.75 -9.84
C ASP A 103 1.45 1.24 -8.57
N GLY A 104 1.65 1.95 -7.47
CA GLY A 104 1.20 1.52 -6.13
C GLY A 104 1.83 0.22 -5.59
N ARG A 105 2.78 -0.38 -6.31
CA ARG A 105 3.40 -1.68 -5.96
C ARG A 105 4.93 -1.65 -5.95
N MET A 106 5.54 -0.49 -6.16
CA MET A 106 6.99 -0.29 -6.12
C MET A 106 7.37 0.69 -5.02
N LEU A 107 8.24 0.25 -4.11
CA LEU A 107 8.74 1.07 -3.01
C LEU A 107 10.25 1.27 -3.16
N ASN A 108 10.73 2.41 -2.72
CA ASN A 108 12.16 2.73 -2.65
C ASN A 108 12.52 3.28 -1.27
N THR A 109 13.75 3.04 -0.83
CA THR A 109 14.34 3.80 0.26
C THR A 109 15.32 4.83 -0.29
N HIS A 110 15.19 6.07 0.17
CA HIS A 110 16.01 7.20 -0.24
C HIS A 110 16.76 7.78 0.95
N PRO A 111 18.09 8.00 0.87
CA PRO A 111 18.92 8.46 2.00
C PRO A 111 18.79 9.97 2.27
N ALA A 112 17.57 10.48 2.30
CA ALA A 112 17.24 11.84 2.74
C ALA A 112 15.86 11.90 3.39
N LEU A 113 15.60 13.00 4.11
CA LEU A 113 14.26 13.36 4.58
C LEU A 113 13.50 14.07 3.45
N LEU A 114 12.89 13.31 2.54
CA LEU A 114 12.06 13.86 1.46
C LEU A 114 11.00 14.83 2.02
N PRO A 115 10.70 15.94 1.31
CA PRO A 115 11.12 16.26 -0.06
C PRO A 115 12.54 16.85 -0.20
N LYS A 116 13.32 16.96 0.88
CA LYS A 116 14.70 17.47 0.79
C LYS A 116 15.63 16.49 0.06
N TYR A 117 16.58 17.05 -0.68
CA TYR A 117 17.71 16.34 -1.29
C TYR A 117 17.33 15.12 -2.14
N LYS A 118 16.46 15.33 -3.14
CA LYS A 118 16.22 14.34 -4.21
C LYS A 118 17.51 14.06 -5.00
N GLY A 119 17.62 12.85 -5.53
CA GLY A 119 18.77 12.40 -6.31
C GLY A 119 20.01 12.10 -5.47
N LEU A 120 21.19 12.33 -6.03
CA LEU A 120 22.45 11.88 -5.44
C LEU A 120 23.02 12.84 -4.39
N ASP A 121 24.05 12.35 -3.69
CA ASP A 121 24.91 13.11 -2.77
C ASP A 121 24.15 13.81 -1.62
N THR A 122 23.10 13.14 -1.13
CA THR A 122 22.15 13.71 -0.17
C THR A 122 22.80 14.11 1.15
N HIS A 123 23.74 13.30 1.65
CA HIS A 123 24.40 13.53 2.93
C HIS A 123 25.30 14.76 2.93
N ASN A 124 26.14 14.92 1.91
CA ASN A 124 27.01 16.10 1.80
C ASN A 124 26.19 17.36 1.59
N ARG A 125 25.09 17.29 0.83
CA ARG A 125 24.16 18.42 0.65
C ARG A 125 23.50 18.84 1.96
N ALA A 126 23.06 17.88 2.79
CA ALA A 126 22.50 18.17 4.10
C ALA A 126 23.52 18.85 5.05
N ILE A 127 24.75 18.33 5.09
CA ILE A 127 25.84 18.91 5.89
C ILE A 127 26.20 20.31 5.40
N ALA A 128 26.36 20.50 4.09
CA ALA A 128 26.70 21.79 3.50
C ALA A 128 25.61 22.86 3.71
N ALA A 129 24.34 22.45 3.78
CA ALA A 129 23.22 23.33 4.11
C ALA A 129 23.14 23.70 5.59
N GLY A 130 23.96 23.08 6.46
CA GLY A 130 23.93 23.30 7.90
C GLY A 130 22.70 22.68 8.57
N ASP A 131 22.08 21.66 7.97
CA ASP A 131 20.95 20.96 8.57
C ASP A 131 21.38 20.28 9.89
N SER A 132 20.49 20.28 10.88
CA SER A 132 20.72 19.55 12.13
C SER A 132 20.50 18.04 12.00
N HIS A 133 19.78 17.62 10.95
CA HIS A 133 19.41 16.23 10.71
C HIS A 133 19.48 15.88 9.23
N GLY A 134 20.07 14.73 8.93
CA GLY A 134 19.79 13.95 7.72
C GLY A 134 18.73 12.90 8.02
N GLY A 135 18.71 11.82 7.24
CA GLY A 135 17.81 10.71 7.50
C GLY A 135 17.55 9.88 6.25
N CYS A 136 16.56 9.02 6.33
CA CYS A 136 16.05 8.24 5.20
C CYS A 136 14.53 8.32 5.12
N SER A 137 14.02 8.11 3.92
CA SER A 137 12.60 8.01 3.62
C SER A 137 12.32 6.69 2.91
N VAL A 138 11.18 6.08 3.17
CA VAL A 138 10.62 5.04 2.31
C VAL A 138 9.39 5.64 1.63
N HIS A 139 9.31 5.51 0.31
CA HIS A 139 8.26 6.11 -0.49
C HIS A 139 7.84 5.19 -1.63
N LEU A 140 6.65 5.44 -2.18
CA LEU A 140 6.23 4.85 -3.44
C LEU A 140 7.02 5.45 -4.60
N VAL A 141 7.34 4.64 -5.58
CA VAL A 141 8.03 5.10 -6.79
C VAL A 141 7.01 5.64 -7.78
N THR A 142 7.22 6.87 -8.23
CA THR A 142 6.50 7.50 -9.34
C THR A 142 7.47 7.75 -10.50
N PRO A 143 6.98 8.08 -11.71
CA PRO A 143 7.87 8.42 -12.83
C PRO A 143 8.79 9.61 -12.52
N GLU A 144 8.35 10.53 -11.67
CA GLU A 144 9.12 11.65 -11.16
C GLU A 144 10.13 11.19 -10.08
N LEU A 145 11.37 11.65 -10.21
CA LEU A 145 12.47 11.27 -9.32
C LEU A 145 12.16 11.63 -7.86
N ASP A 146 12.16 10.62 -7.00
CA ASP A 146 11.99 10.71 -5.53
C ASP A 146 10.81 11.61 -5.11
N ASP A 147 9.69 11.56 -5.85
CA ASP A 147 8.52 12.43 -5.64
C ASP A 147 7.28 11.71 -5.11
N GLY A 148 7.26 10.38 -5.16
CA GLY A 148 6.08 9.63 -4.75
C GLY A 148 5.76 9.74 -3.26
N PRO A 149 4.53 9.35 -2.87
CA PRO A 149 4.06 9.45 -1.49
C PRO A 149 5.03 8.82 -0.48
N VAL A 150 5.44 9.62 0.52
CA VAL A 150 6.29 9.16 1.62
C VAL A 150 5.46 8.29 2.58
N LEU A 151 5.93 7.07 2.79
CA LEU A 151 5.28 6.07 3.64
C LEU A 151 5.88 6.04 5.06
N GLY A 152 7.10 6.52 5.24
CA GLY A 152 7.75 6.64 6.53
C GLY A 152 9.14 7.29 6.42
N GLN A 153 9.62 7.84 7.52
CA GLN A 153 10.93 8.50 7.61
C GLN A 153 11.57 8.25 8.96
N ILE A 154 12.90 8.26 9.00
CA ILE A 154 13.69 8.33 10.23
C ILE A 154 14.70 9.46 10.08
N ALA A 155 14.64 10.43 10.98
CA ALA A 155 15.63 11.49 11.10
C ALA A 155 16.87 10.98 11.84
N VAL A 156 18.05 11.41 11.37
CA VAL A 156 19.35 11.05 11.96
C VAL A 156 20.11 12.35 12.21
N ALA A 157 20.48 12.59 13.47
CA ALA A 157 21.23 13.78 13.86
C ALA A 157 22.54 13.89 13.07
N ILE A 158 22.88 15.11 12.64
CA ILE A 158 24.20 15.48 12.10
C ILE A 158 25.01 16.03 13.28
N LEU A 159 26.12 15.36 13.58
CA LEU A 159 27.01 15.68 14.68
C LEU A 159 28.13 16.63 14.23
N PRO A 160 28.68 17.44 15.15
CA PRO A 160 29.85 18.25 14.86
C PRO A 160 31.00 17.40 14.30
N GLY A 161 31.54 17.79 13.15
CA GLY A 161 32.65 17.10 12.49
C GLY A 161 32.25 15.91 11.62
N ASP A 162 30.95 15.67 11.39
CA ASP A 162 30.54 14.64 10.43
C ASP A 162 31.02 14.94 9.01
N THR A 163 31.27 13.85 8.30
CA THR A 163 31.48 13.80 6.85
C THR A 163 30.27 13.10 6.21
N GLY A 164 30.13 13.20 4.88
CA GLY A 164 29.13 12.43 4.15
C GLY A 164 29.16 10.95 4.48
N ASP A 165 30.35 10.35 4.62
CA ASP A 165 30.51 8.92 4.92
C ASP A 165 30.15 8.53 6.35
N THR A 166 30.40 9.39 7.35
CA THR A 166 30.00 9.10 8.74
C THR A 166 28.50 9.24 8.91
N LEU A 167 27.89 10.24 8.26
CA LEU A 167 26.44 10.38 8.22
C LEU A 167 25.78 9.22 7.45
N ALA A 168 26.32 8.85 6.28
CA ALA A 168 25.81 7.75 5.45
C ALA A 168 25.74 6.44 6.25
N ARG A 169 26.81 6.12 7.00
CA ARG A 169 26.83 4.91 7.85
C ARG A 169 25.75 4.92 8.92
N ARG A 170 25.45 6.07 9.54
CA ARG A 170 24.35 6.17 10.52
C ARG A 170 22.98 6.12 9.87
N VAL A 171 22.78 6.79 8.72
CA VAL A 171 21.54 6.74 7.95
C VAL A 171 21.25 5.31 7.47
N LEU A 172 22.27 4.57 7.08
CA LEU A 172 22.11 3.18 6.63
C LEU A 172 21.52 2.27 7.72
N PHE A 173 21.88 2.47 9.00
CA PHE A 173 21.21 1.76 10.11
C PHE A 173 19.73 2.15 10.25
N ALA A 174 19.40 3.42 10.02
CA ALA A 174 18.02 3.87 10.01
C ALA A 174 17.23 3.25 8.85
N GLU A 175 17.82 3.09 7.67
CA GLU A 175 17.20 2.37 6.54
C GLU A 175 16.88 0.91 6.89
N TYR A 176 17.79 0.22 7.59
CA TYR A 176 17.56 -1.16 8.01
C TYR A 176 16.38 -1.32 8.96
N GLN A 177 16.08 -0.30 9.76
CA GLN A 177 14.94 -0.29 10.67
C GLN A 177 13.64 0.13 9.96
N LEU A 178 13.74 1.18 9.14
CA LEU A 178 12.58 1.78 8.48
C LEU A 178 12.02 0.89 7.38
N TYR A 179 12.87 0.38 6.48
CA TYR A 179 12.38 -0.22 5.26
C TYR A 179 11.60 -1.53 5.47
N PRO A 180 12.06 -2.50 6.29
CA PRO A 180 11.29 -3.71 6.53
C PRO A 180 9.94 -3.45 7.20
N SER A 181 9.90 -2.53 8.18
CA SER A 181 8.66 -2.21 8.91
C SER A 181 7.64 -1.48 8.02
N VAL A 182 8.09 -0.52 7.22
CA VAL A 182 7.23 0.17 6.25
C VAL A 182 6.74 -0.77 5.17
N LEU A 183 7.62 -1.63 4.62
CA LEU A 183 7.22 -2.61 3.61
C LEU A 183 6.18 -3.58 4.18
N ALA A 184 6.41 -4.13 5.38
CA ALA A 184 5.47 -5.04 6.04
C ALA A 184 4.10 -4.38 6.25
N ARG A 185 4.06 -3.18 6.84
CA ARG A 185 2.81 -2.44 7.03
C ARG A 185 2.14 -2.16 5.70
N TYR A 186 2.89 -1.75 4.68
CA TYR A 186 2.33 -1.43 3.38
C TYR A 186 1.72 -2.67 2.73
N VAL A 187 2.46 -3.75 2.53
CA VAL A 187 1.95 -4.95 1.85
C VAL A 187 0.85 -5.68 2.62
N GLY A 188 0.81 -5.53 3.95
CA GLY A 188 -0.24 -6.10 4.81
C GLY A 188 -1.46 -5.19 5.03
N ARG A 189 -1.44 -3.94 4.53
CA ARG A 189 -2.46 -2.91 4.83
C ARG A 189 -3.90 -3.33 4.50
N GLU A 190 -4.09 -4.17 3.48
CA GLU A 190 -5.43 -4.61 3.08
C GLU A 190 -6.11 -5.52 4.10
N MET A 191 -5.34 -6.00 5.09
CA MET A 191 -5.84 -6.77 6.23
C MET A 191 -5.92 -5.91 7.51
N ASP A 192 -5.46 -4.66 7.47
CA ASP A 192 -5.45 -3.75 8.62
C ASP A 192 -6.84 -3.07 8.73
N PRO A 193 -7.55 -3.25 9.86
CA PRO A 193 -8.86 -2.64 10.07
C PRO A 193 -8.85 -1.11 9.90
N ASP A 194 -7.81 -0.42 10.36
CA ASP A 194 -7.73 1.04 10.29
C ASP A 194 -7.57 1.51 8.84
N TRP A 195 -6.79 0.77 8.05
CA TRP A 195 -6.66 1.04 6.62
C TRP A 195 -7.96 0.77 5.87
N ILE A 196 -8.65 -0.35 6.18
CA ILE A 196 -9.94 -0.68 5.59
C ILE A 196 -10.98 0.41 5.90
N ILE A 197 -11.07 0.86 7.16
CA ILE A 197 -11.95 1.95 7.58
C ILE A 197 -11.64 3.23 6.80
N ALA A 198 -10.36 3.59 6.69
CA ALA A 198 -9.94 4.76 5.93
C ALA A 198 -10.32 4.66 4.45
N LYS A 199 -10.14 3.48 3.83
CA LYS A 199 -10.45 3.25 2.41
C LYS A 199 -11.95 3.28 2.13
N VAL A 200 -12.76 2.65 2.98
CA VAL A 200 -14.23 2.78 2.91
C VAL A 200 -14.64 4.24 3.12
N GLY A 201 -13.98 4.94 4.04
CA GLY A 201 -14.25 6.35 4.30
C GLY A 201 -13.99 7.25 3.09
N GLU A 202 -12.88 7.06 2.38
CA GLU A 202 -12.58 7.75 1.12
C GLU A 202 -13.72 7.57 0.11
N LEU A 203 -14.14 6.33 -0.14
CA LEU A 203 -15.21 6.00 -1.09
C LEU A 203 -16.56 6.57 -0.66
N ALA A 204 -16.90 6.47 0.63
CA ALA A 204 -18.16 6.97 1.16
C ALA A 204 -18.22 8.50 1.11
N LEU A 205 -17.13 9.19 1.46
CA LEU A 205 -17.07 10.66 1.47
C LEU A 205 -17.04 11.27 0.07
N ALA A 206 -16.71 10.50 -0.97
CA ALA A 206 -16.88 10.92 -2.36
C ALA A 206 -18.37 11.05 -2.76
N LEU A 207 -19.30 10.43 -2.02
CA LEU A 207 -20.73 10.52 -2.30
C LEU A 207 -21.31 11.86 -1.79
N PRO A 208 -22.25 12.50 -2.53
CA PRO A 208 -22.76 13.82 -2.19
C PRO A 208 -23.37 13.91 -0.79
N GLU A 209 -23.05 14.99 -0.08
CA GLU A 209 -23.55 15.31 1.27
C GLU A 209 -23.40 14.18 2.28
N THR A 210 -22.29 13.46 2.19
CA THR A 210 -21.89 12.43 3.15
C THR A 210 -21.03 13.02 4.27
N GLN A 211 -21.25 12.55 5.49
CA GLN A 211 -20.44 12.90 6.65
C GLN A 211 -20.13 11.65 7.49
N PRO A 212 -18.93 11.56 8.09
CA PRO A 212 -18.60 10.47 9.00
C PRO A 212 -19.31 10.70 10.34
N ARG A 213 -19.73 9.62 11.00
CA ARG A 213 -20.27 9.63 12.35
C ARG A 213 -20.10 8.27 12.99
N GLU A 214 -19.43 8.24 14.14
CA GLU A 214 -19.34 7.01 14.93
C GLU A 214 -20.69 6.62 15.53
N SER A 215 -20.95 5.32 15.62
CA SER A 215 -22.12 4.76 16.27
C SER A 215 -21.70 3.52 17.05
N HIS A 216 -21.79 3.58 18.38
CA HIS A 216 -21.46 2.46 19.26
C HIS A 216 -20.05 1.88 19.01
N GLY A 217 -19.05 2.73 18.77
CA GLY A 217 -17.67 2.31 18.48
C GLY A 217 -17.41 1.90 17.03
N ALA A 218 -18.44 1.78 16.17
CA ALA A 218 -18.27 1.49 14.75
C ALA A 218 -18.14 2.79 13.93
N ALA A 219 -17.20 2.80 12.99
CA ALA A 219 -17.09 3.85 11.98
C ALA A 219 -18.32 3.79 11.06
N GLY A 220 -19.02 4.91 10.89
CA GLY A 220 -20.24 4.98 10.09
C GLY A 220 -20.31 6.22 9.21
N TRP A 221 -21.12 6.15 8.15
CA TRP A 221 -21.35 7.25 7.22
C TRP A 221 -22.83 7.46 6.98
N ARG A 222 -23.22 8.73 6.94
CA ARG A 222 -24.61 9.16 6.77
C ARG A 222 -24.72 10.25 5.72
N VAL A 223 -25.87 10.28 5.05
CA VAL A 223 -26.23 11.30 4.06
C VAL A 223 -27.30 12.24 4.59
N GLY A 224 -27.17 13.52 4.28
CA GLY A 224 -28.12 14.58 4.64
C GLY A 224 -27.66 15.43 5.83
N GLY A 225 -28.58 16.23 6.37
CA GLY A 225 -28.26 17.27 7.37
C GLY A 225 -27.70 16.73 8.69
N GLU A 226 -27.02 17.60 9.44
CA GLU A 226 -26.33 17.24 10.69
C GLU A 226 -27.26 16.60 11.76
N LYS A 227 -28.54 16.97 11.79
CA LYS A 227 -29.51 16.42 12.77
C LYS A 227 -30.42 15.32 12.20
N SER A 228 -30.58 15.25 10.88
CA SER A 228 -31.55 14.37 10.21
C SER A 228 -30.91 13.34 9.27
N GLY A 229 -29.58 13.32 9.19
CA GLY A 229 -28.84 12.44 8.29
C GLY A 229 -29.08 10.96 8.61
N LYS A 230 -29.20 10.15 7.56
CA LYS A 230 -29.46 8.72 7.65
C LYS A 230 -28.21 7.93 7.33
N PHE A 231 -27.88 6.95 8.17
CA PHE A 231 -26.78 6.05 7.91
C PHE A 231 -27.06 5.17 6.70
N PHE A 232 -26.03 4.98 5.90
CA PHE A 232 -26.02 4.06 4.76
C PHE A 232 -24.85 3.08 4.79
N ALA A 233 -23.83 3.32 5.61
CA ALA A 233 -22.69 2.43 5.72
C ALA A 233 -22.14 2.41 7.14
N TYR A 234 -21.63 1.25 7.55
CA TYR A 234 -20.76 1.08 8.72
C TYR A 234 -19.61 0.14 8.38
N VAL A 235 -18.45 0.31 9.02
CA VAL A 235 -17.45 -0.75 9.12
C VAL A 235 -17.54 -1.36 10.50
N SER A 236 -17.78 -2.67 10.54
CA SER A 236 -17.75 -3.48 11.76
C SER A 236 -16.39 -4.17 11.86
N VAL A 237 -15.75 -4.07 13.02
CA VAL A 237 -14.47 -4.71 13.33
C VAL A 237 -14.67 -5.63 14.52
N ASN A 238 -14.47 -6.93 14.35
CA ASN A 238 -14.45 -7.93 15.42
C ASN A 238 -15.63 -7.83 16.40
N HIS A 239 -16.83 -7.56 15.88
CA HIS A 239 -17.99 -7.21 16.69
C HIS A 239 -18.85 -8.44 16.97
N HIS A 240 -19.23 -8.63 18.24
CA HIS A 240 -20.11 -9.74 18.68
C HIS A 240 -19.67 -11.17 18.33
N GLY A 241 -18.36 -11.44 18.34
CA GLY A 241 -17.83 -12.78 18.11
C GLY A 241 -17.71 -13.18 16.64
N GLU A 242 -17.97 -12.25 15.72
CA GLU A 242 -17.58 -12.36 14.31
C GLU A 242 -16.14 -11.84 14.19
N ASP A 243 -15.19 -12.74 13.93
CA ASP A 243 -13.78 -12.40 13.66
C ASP A 243 -13.65 -11.96 12.20
N ALA A 244 -14.16 -10.76 11.90
CA ALA A 244 -14.13 -10.17 10.56
C ALA A 244 -14.11 -8.64 10.59
N VAL A 245 -13.50 -8.03 9.56
CA VAL A 245 -13.68 -6.62 9.22
C VAL A 245 -14.64 -6.52 8.04
N SER A 246 -15.83 -5.96 8.25
CA SER A 246 -16.89 -6.00 7.25
C SER A 246 -17.56 -4.65 7.02
N LEU A 247 -17.90 -4.36 5.77
CA LEU A 247 -18.76 -3.25 5.40
C LEU A 247 -20.23 -3.68 5.51
N LEU A 248 -20.99 -2.96 6.33
CA LEU A 248 -22.44 -3.12 6.45
C LEU A 248 -23.13 -2.09 5.56
N VAL A 249 -23.95 -2.56 4.63
CA VAL A 249 -24.70 -1.74 3.65
C VAL A 249 -26.14 -2.23 3.52
N LYS A 250 -27.02 -1.37 3.00
CA LYS A 250 -28.43 -1.69 2.78
C LYS A 250 -28.63 -2.45 1.47
N THR A 251 -29.52 -3.43 1.52
CA THR A 251 -30.07 -4.12 0.35
C THR A 251 -31.46 -3.57 0.00
N GLY A 252 -32.00 -3.95 -1.15
CA GLY A 252 -33.37 -3.65 -1.56
C GLY A 252 -34.43 -4.38 -0.73
N GLY A 253 -34.06 -5.42 0.02
CA GLY A 253 -34.95 -6.15 0.92
C GLY A 253 -34.34 -7.47 1.39
N LEU A 254 -35.08 -8.19 2.24
CA LEU A 254 -34.63 -9.46 2.82
C LEU A 254 -34.42 -10.56 1.77
N ASP A 255 -35.23 -10.58 0.71
CA ASP A 255 -35.13 -11.60 -0.35
C ASP A 255 -33.83 -11.45 -1.14
N GLU A 256 -33.47 -10.22 -1.51
CA GLU A 256 -32.18 -9.93 -2.17
C GLU A 256 -31.01 -10.30 -1.25
N MET A 257 -31.07 -9.89 0.02
CA MET A 257 -30.03 -10.21 0.98
C MET A 257 -29.82 -11.72 1.11
N ASN A 258 -30.89 -12.50 1.20
CA ASN A 258 -30.81 -13.96 1.31
C ASN A 258 -30.22 -14.58 0.04
N ALA A 259 -30.63 -14.11 -1.15
CA ALA A 259 -30.10 -14.60 -2.41
C ALA A 259 -28.60 -14.32 -2.57
N LEU A 260 -28.12 -13.15 -2.14
CA LEU A 260 -26.69 -12.80 -2.17
C LEU A 260 -25.86 -13.67 -1.21
N ILE A 261 -26.37 -13.92 0.00
CA ILE A 261 -25.72 -14.79 0.98
C ILE A 261 -25.67 -16.23 0.48
N GLU A 262 -26.73 -16.72 -0.17
CA GLU A 262 -26.76 -18.06 -0.75
C GLU A 262 -25.79 -18.20 -1.93
N ALA A 263 -25.69 -17.16 -2.77
CA ALA A 263 -24.80 -17.16 -3.92
C ALA A 263 -23.30 -17.06 -3.54
N GLU A 264 -22.95 -16.22 -2.56
CA GLU A 264 -21.56 -15.98 -2.16
C GLU A 264 -21.39 -15.93 -0.62
N PRO A 265 -21.54 -17.08 0.07
CA PRO A 265 -21.54 -17.14 1.54
C PRO A 265 -20.20 -16.78 2.20
N ASP A 266 -19.09 -16.84 1.45
CA ASP A 266 -17.77 -16.42 1.93
C ASP A 266 -17.57 -14.89 1.87
N LEU A 267 -18.36 -14.21 1.06
CA LEU A 267 -18.30 -12.75 0.89
C LEU A 267 -19.38 -12.06 1.71
N TYR A 268 -20.59 -12.60 1.68
CA TYR A 268 -21.76 -12.02 2.31
C TYR A 268 -22.23 -12.82 3.51
N TYR A 269 -22.65 -12.11 4.54
CA TYR A 269 -23.37 -12.71 5.63
C TYR A 269 -24.39 -11.74 6.23
N ARG A 270 -25.26 -12.28 7.07
CA ARG A 270 -26.29 -11.51 7.77
C ARG A 270 -25.69 -10.92 9.05
N PRO A 271 -25.51 -9.59 9.16
CA PRO A 271 -24.97 -8.98 10.37
C PRO A 271 -25.93 -9.10 11.55
N ALA A 272 -25.38 -9.33 12.74
CA ALA A 272 -26.13 -9.27 13.99
C ALA A 272 -26.85 -7.91 14.14
N TYR A 273 -28.10 -7.93 14.62
CA TYR A 273 -28.98 -6.77 14.88
C TYR A 273 -29.41 -5.92 13.67
N TYR A 274 -28.63 -5.85 12.60
CA TYR A 274 -28.97 -5.08 11.39
C TYR A 274 -29.63 -5.93 10.30
N GLY A 275 -29.43 -7.26 10.30
CA GLY A 275 -29.95 -8.16 9.28
C GLY A 275 -31.49 -8.16 9.16
N ALA A 276 -32.21 -8.00 10.27
CA ALA A 276 -33.68 -7.89 10.24
C ALA A 276 -34.18 -6.58 9.58
N SER A 277 -33.30 -5.58 9.46
CA SER A 277 -33.60 -4.27 8.85
C SER A 277 -33.09 -4.16 7.40
N GLY A 278 -32.76 -5.29 6.76
CA GLY A 278 -32.32 -5.32 5.35
C GLY A 278 -30.88 -4.87 5.11
N TRP A 279 -30.01 -4.96 6.13
CA TRP A 279 -28.58 -4.73 5.96
C TRP A 279 -27.83 -6.03 5.76
N ILE A 280 -26.89 -6.02 4.82
CA ILE A 280 -25.96 -7.12 4.54
C ILE A 280 -24.54 -6.72 4.96
N ALA A 281 -23.73 -7.69 5.36
CA ALA A 281 -22.32 -7.49 5.64
C ALA A 281 -21.48 -8.07 4.50
N LEU A 282 -20.51 -7.30 4.04
CA LEU A 282 -19.53 -7.63 3.01
C LEU A 282 -18.15 -7.74 3.67
N ARG A 283 -17.53 -8.92 3.66
CA ARG A 283 -16.21 -9.13 4.28
C ARG A 283 -15.10 -8.42 3.50
N LEU A 284 -14.28 -7.64 4.20
CA LEU A 284 -13.21 -6.82 3.61
C LEU A 284 -11.80 -7.23 4.07
N ASP A 285 -11.67 -8.00 5.13
CA ASP A 285 -10.41 -8.59 5.62
C ASP A 285 -10.02 -9.82 4.81
N ARG A 286 -9.87 -9.66 3.50
CA ARG A 286 -9.50 -10.74 2.58
C ARG A 286 -8.56 -10.24 1.50
N PRO A 287 -7.66 -11.09 0.98
CA PRO A 287 -6.86 -10.74 -0.19
C PRO A 287 -7.74 -10.43 -1.41
N GLY A 288 -7.36 -9.41 -2.18
CA GLY A 288 -7.98 -9.13 -3.48
C GLY A 288 -9.39 -8.58 -3.41
N VAL A 289 -9.70 -7.77 -2.40
CA VAL A 289 -10.99 -7.03 -2.34
C VAL A 289 -11.18 -6.21 -3.62
N ASP A 290 -12.32 -6.41 -4.27
CA ASP A 290 -12.75 -5.56 -5.38
C ASP A 290 -13.33 -4.25 -4.85
N TRP A 291 -12.48 -3.21 -4.81
CA TRP A 291 -12.87 -1.89 -4.33
C TRP A 291 -13.87 -1.17 -5.25
N ALA A 292 -14.00 -1.56 -6.52
CA ALA A 292 -15.05 -1.05 -7.40
C ALA A 292 -16.40 -1.61 -6.95
N HIS A 293 -16.47 -2.91 -6.69
CA HIS A 293 -17.67 -3.54 -6.12
C HIS A 293 -18.06 -2.96 -4.75
N VAL A 294 -17.07 -2.69 -3.88
CA VAL A 294 -17.31 -1.99 -2.60
C VAL A 294 -17.91 -0.59 -2.85
N SER A 295 -17.39 0.15 -3.82
CA SER A 295 -17.91 1.47 -4.21
C SER A 295 -19.35 1.40 -4.71
N GLU A 296 -19.67 0.42 -5.56
CA GLU A 296 -21.03 0.17 -6.04
C GLU A 296 -22.01 -0.12 -4.89
N TRP A 297 -21.60 -0.93 -3.92
CA TRP A 297 -22.39 -1.20 -2.72
C TRP A 297 -22.64 0.05 -1.87
N LEU A 298 -21.62 0.88 -1.68
CA LEU A 298 -21.75 2.17 -0.99
C LEU A 298 -22.73 3.08 -1.73
N GLN A 299 -22.63 3.19 -3.05
CA GLN A 299 -23.52 4.02 -3.86
C GLN A 299 -24.97 3.52 -3.81
N ARG A 300 -25.19 2.21 -3.94
CA ARG A 300 -26.52 1.59 -3.85
C ARG A 300 -27.17 1.84 -2.48
N SER A 301 -26.42 1.60 -1.40
CA SER A 301 -26.90 1.84 -0.04
C SER A 301 -27.18 3.32 0.22
N TRP A 302 -26.32 4.22 -0.27
CA TRP A 302 -26.52 5.66 -0.20
C TRP A 302 -27.79 6.10 -0.93
N ARG A 303 -28.01 5.62 -2.17
CA ARG A 303 -29.23 5.93 -2.97
C ARG A 303 -30.51 5.52 -2.24
N ALA A 304 -30.48 4.43 -1.47
CA ALA A 304 -31.63 3.94 -0.71
C ALA A 304 -32.09 4.89 0.42
N VAL A 305 -31.23 5.80 0.89
CA VAL A 305 -31.56 6.72 1.99
C VAL A 305 -31.33 8.21 1.66
N ALA A 306 -30.66 8.51 0.55
CA ALA A 306 -30.37 9.86 0.12
C ALA A 306 -31.66 10.66 -0.17
N PRO A 307 -31.67 11.98 0.13
CA PRO A 307 -32.73 12.86 -0.33
C PRO A 307 -32.92 12.79 -1.85
N LYS A 308 -34.18 12.71 -2.32
CA LYS A 308 -34.53 12.62 -3.75
C LYS A 308 -33.88 13.68 -4.65
N ARG A 309 -33.54 14.86 -4.09
CA ARG A 309 -32.85 15.92 -4.83
C ARG A 309 -31.43 15.51 -5.24
N LEU A 310 -30.74 14.71 -4.42
CA LEU A 310 -29.37 14.28 -4.67
C LEU A 310 -29.33 13.12 -5.68
N THR A 311 -30.26 12.16 -5.55
CA THR A 311 -30.32 11.03 -6.48
C THR A 311 -30.64 11.49 -7.90
N ARG A 312 -31.58 12.42 -8.07
CA ARG A 312 -31.92 13.00 -9.38
C ARG A 312 -30.73 13.68 -10.07
N MET A 313 -29.85 14.34 -9.30
CA MET A 313 -28.66 14.99 -9.87
C MET A 313 -27.66 13.97 -10.42
N LEU A 314 -27.47 12.85 -9.72
CA LEU A 314 -26.62 11.75 -10.17
C LEU A 314 -27.21 11.03 -11.38
N ASP A 315 -28.52 10.74 -11.38
CA ASP A 315 -29.17 10.07 -12.52
C ASP A 315 -29.07 10.91 -13.81
N ILE A 316 -29.07 12.25 -13.69
CA ILE A 316 -28.82 13.15 -14.83
C ILE A 316 -27.34 13.06 -15.25
N ALA A 317 -26.40 13.07 -14.31
CA ALA A 317 -24.97 12.95 -14.62
C ALA A 317 -24.62 11.61 -15.28
N ASP A 318 -25.23 10.50 -14.87
CA ASP A 318 -25.04 9.16 -15.44
C ASP A 318 -25.65 9.02 -16.85
N SER A 319 -26.47 9.97 -17.29
CA SER A 319 -27.15 9.97 -18.61
C SER A 319 -26.40 10.70 -19.72
N PHE A 320 -25.22 11.26 -19.42
CA PHE A 320 -24.31 11.96 -20.33
C PHE A 320 -22.95 11.26 -20.40
#